data_AF-A0A1L5F3J6-F1
#
_entry.id   AF-A0A1L5F3J6-F1
#
_cell.length_a   1.000
_cell.length_b   1.000
_cell.length_c   1.000
_cell.angle_alpha   90.00
_cell.angle_beta   90.00
_cell.angle_gamma   90.00
#
_symmetry.space_group_name_H-M   'P 1'
#
loop_
_entity.id
_entity.type
_entity.pdbx_description
1 polymer ?
#
loop_
_entity_poly.entity_id
_entity_poly.type
_entity_poly.pdbx_seq_one_letter_code
_entity_poly.pdbx_strand_id
1 'polypeptide(L)'
;MKISCEIIKDLLPLYLDGVCSNDSKALIEEHLAECDNCKTELQTMKGDLFINHKDQNLKEAEAVRKLSRRWKKGMIRSLLEGVLITLLVIAAIALVLYLFMDIRALPKPY
;
A
#
# COMPACT_ATOMS: atom_id res chain seq x y z
N MET A 1 -18.09 43.46 3.57
CA MET A 1 -17.57 43.03 4.90
C MET A 1 -16.28 43.79 5.32
N LYS A 2 -15.93 43.88 6.62
CA LYS A 2 -14.83 44.70 7.21
C LYS A 2 -13.43 44.04 7.29
N ILE A 3 -13.27 42.78 6.89
CA ILE A 3 -12.00 42.04 7.01
C ILE A 3 -11.25 42.10 5.68
N SER A 4 -9.95 42.37 5.73
CA SER A 4 -9.10 42.46 4.54
C SER A 4 -8.89 41.09 3.90
N CYS A 5 -8.72 41.07 2.58
CA CYS A 5 -8.39 39.85 1.85
C CYS A 5 -7.13 39.17 2.41
N GLU A 6 -6.13 39.94 2.85
CA GLU A 6 -4.89 39.39 3.43
C GLU A 6 -5.16 38.57 4.71
N ILE A 7 -6.01 39.06 5.60
CA ILE A 7 -6.39 38.30 6.81
C ILE A 7 -7.14 37.02 6.40
N ILE A 8 -8.01 37.08 5.40
CA ILE A 8 -8.72 35.90 4.92
C ILE A 8 -7.75 34.88 4.36
N LYS A 9 -6.79 35.30 3.53
CA LYS A 9 -5.75 34.43 2.97
C LYS A 9 -4.92 33.74 4.05
N ASP A 10 -4.52 34.48 5.09
CA ASP A 10 -3.80 33.90 6.24
C ASP A 10 -4.63 32.83 6.97
N LEU A 11 -5.96 32.98 6.98
CA LEU A 11 -6.88 32.04 7.61
C LEU A 11 -7.34 30.89 6.70
N LEU A 12 -7.19 30.99 5.37
CA LEU A 12 -7.62 29.96 4.43
C LEU A 12 -6.99 28.59 4.69
N PRO A 13 -5.68 28.46 5.01
CA PRO A 13 -5.09 27.17 5.37
C PRO A 13 -5.77 26.53 6.58
N LEU A 14 -6.00 27.32 7.65
CA LEU A 14 -6.66 26.85 8.87
C LEU A 14 -8.13 26.48 8.63
N TYR A 15 -8.78 27.18 7.71
CA TYR A 15 -10.13 26.87 7.27
C TYR A 15 -10.19 25.54 6.51
N LEU A 16 -9.22 25.28 5.62
CA LEU A 16 -9.07 24.01 4.90
C LEU A 16 -8.78 22.83 5.83
N ASP A 17 -7.94 23.04 6.83
CA ASP A 17 -7.63 22.06 7.87
C ASP A 17 -8.80 21.81 8.83
N GLY A 18 -9.86 22.62 8.74
CA GLY A 18 -11.09 22.47 9.54
C GLY A 18 -10.96 22.91 11.00
N VAL A 19 -9.82 23.48 11.39
CA VAL A 19 -9.47 23.83 12.78
C VAL A 19 -9.97 25.21 13.22
N CYS A 20 -10.52 26.01 12.30
CA CYS A 20 -11.15 27.29 12.64
C CYS A 20 -12.38 27.11 13.56
N SER A 21 -12.54 28.05 14.49
CA SER A 21 -13.78 28.19 15.27
C SER A 21 -14.99 28.48 14.37
N ASN A 22 -16.21 28.23 14.85
CA ASN A 22 -17.43 28.50 14.09
C ASN A 22 -17.56 29.99 13.74
N ASP A 23 -17.20 30.89 14.65
CA ASP A 23 -17.23 32.33 14.43
C ASP A 23 -16.26 32.73 13.30
N SER A 24 -15.05 32.17 13.32
CA SER A 24 -14.05 32.40 12.26
C SER A 24 -14.51 31.83 10.92
N LYS A 25 -15.16 30.65 10.92
CA LYS A 25 -15.70 30.04 9.69
C LYS A 25 -16.79 30.90 9.07
N ALA A 26 -17.75 31.36 9.86
CA ALA A 26 -18.84 32.23 9.38
C ALA A 26 -18.29 33.52 8.75
N LEU A 27 -17.28 34.13 9.37
CA LEU A 27 -16.61 35.31 8.82
C LEU A 27 -15.92 35.01 7.48
N ILE A 28 -15.22 33.89 7.37
CA ILE A 28 -14.55 33.49 6.13
C ILE A 28 -15.56 33.22 5.02
N GLU A 29 -16.64 32.50 5.33
CA GLU A 29 -17.72 32.20 4.37
C GLU A 29 -18.44 33.46 3.87
N GLU A 30 -18.72 34.41 4.76
CA GLU A 30 -19.29 35.72 4.39
C GLU A 30 -18.36 36.47 3.41
N HIS A 31 -17.05 36.49 3.69
CA HIS A 31 -16.09 37.14 2.79
C HIS A 31 -15.98 36.42 1.44
N LEU A 32 -15.96 35.10 1.44
CA LEU A 32 -15.87 34.28 0.22
C LEU A 32 -17.13 34.39 -0.66
N ALA A 33 -18.28 34.78 -0.09
CA ALA A 33 -19.49 35.06 -0.84
C ALA A 33 -19.39 36.36 -1.66
N GLU A 34 -18.60 37.35 -1.19
CA GLU A 34 -18.46 38.66 -1.82
C GLU A 34 -17.14 38.84 -2.59
N CYS A 35 -16.12 37.99 -2.35
CA CYS A 35 -14.78 38.16 -2.92
C CYS A 35 -14.34 36.98 -3.81
N ASP A 36 -14.37 37.19 -5.13
CA ASP A 36 -13.91 36.20 -6.12
C ASP A 36 -12.41 35.88 -6.04
N ASN A 37 -11.59 36.86 -5.62
CA ASN A 37 -10.14 36.66 -5.50
C ASN A 37 -9.81 35.62 -4.42
N CYS A 38 -10.35 35.80 -3.22
CA CYS A 38 -10.18 34.86 -2.10
C CYS A 38 -10.80 33.49 -2.41
N LYS A 39 -11.90 33.45 -3.17
CA LYS A 39 -12.51 32.21 -3.64
C LYS A 39 -11.62 31.44 -4.61
N THR A 40 -10.98 32.16 -5.54
CA THR A 40 -10.03 31.56 -6.49
C THR A 40 -8.83 30.98 -5.75
N GLU A 41 -8.29 31.73 -4.79
CA GLU A 41 -7.15 31.29 -3.97
C GLU A 41 -7.47 30.04 -3.15
N LEU A 42 -8.64 29.98 -2.53
CA LEU A 42 -9.14 28.78 -1.84
C LEU A 42 -9.23 27.56 -2.79
N GLN A 43 -9.67 27.75 -4.04
CA GLN A 43 -9.75 26.66 -5.01
C GLN A 43 -8.37 26.18 -5.46
N THR A 44 -7.43 27.10 -5.67
CA THR A 44 -6.03 26.77 -6.00
C THR A 44 -5.41 25.91 -4.89
N MET A 45 -5.53 26.34 -3.63
CA MET A 45 -5.03 25.58 -2.47
C MET A 45 -5.66 24.17 -2.37
N LYS A 46 -6.97 24.05 -2.62
CA LYS A 46 -7.66 22.73 -2.66
C LYS A 46 -7.14 21.84 -3.77
N GLY A 47 -6.89 22.41 -4.96
CA GLY A 47 -6.34 21.69 -6.11
C GLY A 47 -4.96 21.12 -5.82
N ASP A 48 -4.07 21.94 -5.26
CA ASP A 48 -2.70 21.55 -4.91
C ASP A 48 -2.66 20.44 -3.87
N LEU A 49 -3.54 20.49 -2.85
CA LEU A 49 -3.67 19.42 -1.85
C LEU A 49 -4.11 18.10 -2.51
N PHE A 50 -5.13 18.14 -3.38
CA PHE A 50 -5.65 16.94 -4.03
C PHE A 50 -4.60 16.27 -4.95
N ILE A 51 -3.85 17.07 -5.72
CA ILE A 51 -2.78 16.57 -6.60
C ILE A 51 -1.67 15.93 -5.77
N ASN A 52 -1.18 16.62 -4.73
CA ASN A 52 -0.12 16.10 -3.87
C ASN A 52 -0.52 14.80 -3.18
N HIS A 53 -1.72 14.73 -2.61
CA HIS A 53 -2.21 13.50 -1.97
C HIS A 53 -2.32 12.35 -2.97
N LYS A 54 -2.83 12.59 -4.19
CA LYS A 54 -2.95 11.53 -5.21
C LYS A 54 -1.57 11.01 -5.62
N ASP A 55 -0.60 11.88 -5.87
CA ASP A 55 0.76 11.49 -6.23
C ASP A 55 1.49 10.75 -5.10
N GLN A 56 1.32 11.17 -3.85
CA GLN A 56 1.88 10.48 -2.69
C GLN A 56 1.30 9.07 -2.53
N ASN A 57 -0.03 8.93 -2.57
CA ASN A 57 -0.69 7.63 -2.48
C ASN A 57 -0.25 6.66 -3.59
N LEU A 58 -0.07 7.17 -4.83
CA LEU A 58 0.41 6.36 -5.95
C LEU A 58 1.86 5.88 -5.73
N LYS A 59 2.75 6.76 -5.27
CA LYS A 59 4.15 6.42 -4.96
C LYS A 59 4.26 5.40 -3.83
N GLU A 60 3.49 5.58 -2.75
CA GLU A 60 3.44 4.63 -1.64
C GLU A 60 2.91 3.26 -2.09
N ALA A 61 1.81 3.24 -2.85
CA ALA A 61 1.27 2.01 -3.42
C ALA A 61 2.27 1.31 -4.35
N GLU A 62 3.05 2.06 -5.14
CA GLU A 62 4.08 1.49 -6.00
C GLU A 62 5.25 0.90 -5.18
N ALA A 63 5.67 1.58 -4.11
CA ALA A 63 6.70 1.08 -3.20
C ALA A 63 6.27 -0.23 -2.52
N VAL A 64 5.05 -0.28 -1.99
CA VAL A 64 4.45 -1.50 -1.40
C VAL A 64 4.35 -2.63 -2.42
N ARG A 65 3.91 -2.32 -3.66
CA ARG A 65 3.85 -3.29 -4.76
C ARG A 65 5.24 -3.79 -5.19
N LYS A 66 6.28 -2.95 -5.15
CA LYS A 66 7.66 -3.38 -5.43
C LYS A 66 8.17 -4.32 -4.34
N LEU A 67 7.90 -4.01 -3.08
CA LEU A 67 8.29 -4.85 -1.95
C LEU A 67 7.60 -6.23 -2.01
N SER A 68 6.28 -6.26 -2.18
CA SER A 68 5.52 -7.52 -2.24
C SER A 68 5.94 -8.44 -3.39
N ARG A 69 6.26 -7.86 -4.56
CA ARG A 69 6.78 -8.64 -5.71
C ARG A 69 8.12 -9.29 -5.42
N ARG A 70 9.05 -8.58 -4.75
CA ARG A 70 10.35 -9.14 -4.36
C ARG A 70 10.19 -10.28 -3.36
N TRP A 71 9.32 -10.10 -2.35
CA TRP A 71 9.07 -11.09 -1.32
C TRP A 71 8.41 -12.35 -1.88
N LYS A 72 7.39 -12.19 -2.73
CA LYS A 72 6.71 -13.31 -3.40
C LYS A 72 7.66 -14.13 -4.27
N LYS A 73 8.58 -13.48 -4.98
CA LYS A 73 9.58 -14.17 -5.81
C LYS A 73 10.59 -14.97 -4.98
N GLY A 74 11.01 -14.44 -3.83
CA GLY A 74 11.86 -15.17 -2.87
C GLY A 74 11.13 -16.39 -2.31
N MET A 75 9.89 -16.21 -1.85
CA MET A 75 9.09 -17.29 -1.26
C MET A 75 8.82 -18.43 -2.24
N ILE A 76 8.47 -18.13 -3.50
CA ILE A 76 8.24 -19.16 -4.52
C ILE A 76 9.50 -19.99 -4.79
N ARG A 77 10.68 -19.37 -4.80
CA ARG A 77 11.95 -20.11 -4.98
C ARG A 77 12.19 -21.09 -3.83
N SER A 78 12.02 -20.65 -2.59
CA SER A 78 12.20 -21.52 -1.42
C SER A 78 11.18 -22.66 -1.38
N LEU A 79 9.94 -22.42 -1.80
CA LEU A 79 8.92 -23.48 -1.90
C LEU A 79 9.30 -24.53 -2.96
N LEU A 80 9.81 -24.11 -4.11
CA LEU A 80 10.19 -25.04 -5.18
C LEU A 80 11.34 -25.95 -4.75
N GLU A 81 12.34 -25.39 -4.08
CA GLU A 81 13.49 -26.14 -3.56
C GLU A 81 13.07 -27.14 -2.47
N GLY A 82 12.18 -26.73 -1.55
CA GLY A 82 11.62 -27.63 -0.54
C GLY A 82 10.83 -28.80 -1.14
N VAL A 83 10.03 -28.55 -2.19
CA VAL A 83 9.27 -29.61 -2.87
C VAL A 83 10.20 -30.62 -3.53
N LEU A 84 11.27 -30.16 -4.21
CA LEU A 84 12.25 -31.04 -4.85
C LEU A 84 12.93 -31.97 -3.85
N ILE A 85 13.39 -31.42 -2.72
CA ILE A 85 14.02 -32.21 -1.65
C ILE A 85 13.03 -33.24 -1.09
N THR A 86 11.80 -32.83 -0.82
CA THR A 86 10.75 -33.72 -0.30
C THR A 86 10.48 -34.89 -1.25
N LEU A 87 10.38 -34.63 -2.56
CA LEU A 87 10.19 -35.68 -3.57
C LEU A 87 11.36 -36.66 -3.64
N LEU A 88 12.60 -36.16 -3.54
CA LEU A 88 13.80 -37.01 -3.52
C LEU A 88 13.82 -37.94 -2.31
N VAL A 89 13.46 -37.44 -1.13
CA VAL A 89 13.37 -38.25 0.10
C VAL A 89 12.30 -39.34 -0.04
N ILE A 90 11.13 -39.00 -0.56
CA ILE A 90 10.05 -39.97 -0.79
C ILE A 90 10.50 -41.06 -1.77
N ALA A 91 11.15 -40.68 -2.88
CA ALA A 91 11.66 -41.62 -3.88
C ALA A 91 12.73 -42.56 -3.30
N ALA A 92 13.65 -42.04 -2.49
CA ALA A 92 14.67 -42.84 -1.81
C ALA A 92 14.05 -43.85 -0.83
N ILE A 93 13.06 -43.44 -0.03
CA ILE A 93 12.36 -44.34 0.89
C ILE A 93 11.63 -45.44 0.11
N ALA A 94 10.91 -45.09 -0.97
CA ALA A 94 10.22 -46.07 -1.80
C ALA A 94 11.19 -47.09 -2.43
N LEU A 95 12.36 -46.64 -2.88
CA LEU A 95 13.40 -47.51 -3.43
C LEU A 95 13.97 -48.48 -2.38
N VAL A 96 14.22 -48.01 -1.16
CA VAL A 96 14.67 -48.87 -0.05
C VAL A 96 13.62 -49.92 0.29
N LEU A 97 12.34 -49.53 0.36
CA LEU A 97 11.25 -50.47 0.61
C LEU A 97 11.12 -51.51 -0.51
N TYR A 98 11.27 -51.10 -1.77
CA TYR A 98 11.27 -52.00 -2.92
C TYR A 98 12.40 -53.04 -2.83
N LEU A 99 13.63 -52.60 -2.59
CA LEU A 99 14.78 -53.50 -2.42
C LEU A 99 14.60 -54.45 -1.24
N PHE A 100 14.04 -53.97 -0.12
CA PHE A 100 13.78 -54.81 1.04
C PHE A 100 12.72 -55.88 0.79
N MET A 101 11.68 -55.55 0.00
CA MET A 101 10.67 -56.52 -0.42
C MET A 101 11.25 -57.55 -1.40
N ASP A 102 12.10 -57.13 -2.33
CA ASP A 102 12.75 -58.00 -3.32
C ASP A 102 13.69 -59.03 -2.63
N ILE A 103 14.47 -58.60 -1.63
CA ILE A 103 15.33 -59.49 -0.83
C ILE A 103 14.50 -60.54 -0.07
N ARG A 104 13.30 -60.19 0.41
CA ARG A 104 12.41 -61.15 1.09
C ARG A 104 11.70 -62.12 0.13
N ALA A 105 11.70 -61.85 -1.17
CA ALA A 105 11.02 -62.65 -2.19
C ALA A 105 11.92 -63.73 -2.82
N LEU A 106 13.23 -63.78 -2.50
CA LEU A 106 14.13 -64.84 -2.98
C LEU A 106 13.78 -66.21 -2.33
N PRO A 107 13.30 -67.21 -3.09
CA PRO A 107 13.10 -68.55 -2.57
C PRO A 107 14.45 -69.18 -2.21
N LYS A 108 14.49 -69.78 -1.01
CA LYS A 108 15.64 -70.49 -0.45
C LYS A 108 16.17 -71.52 -1.48
N PRO A 109 17.47 -71.52 -1.81
CA PRO A 109 18.02 -72.53 -2.70
C PRO A 109 17.98 -73.90 -1.98
N TYR A 110 17.33 -74.87 -2.63
CA TYR A 110 17.44 -76.30 -2.31
C TYR A 110 18.71 -76.86 -2.93
#